data_AF-A0A8J7U4T2-F1
#
_entry.id   AF-A0A8J7U4T2-F1
#
_cell.length_a   1.000
_cell.length_b   1.000
_cell.length_c   1.000
_cell.angle_alpha   90.00
_cell.angle_beta   90.00
_cell.angle_gamma   90.00
#
_symmetry.space_group_name_H-M   'P 1'
#
loop_
_entity.id
_entity.type
_entity.pdbx_description
1 polymer ?
#
loop_
_entity_poly.entity_id
_entity_poly.type
_entity_poly.pdbx_seq_one_letter_code
_entity_poly.pdbx_strand_id
1 'polypeptide(L)'
;MICIYCNEQKEEKEFSLEHIFPDALGGALMDDNIFKTRQVCRRCNSISGRFVDGLFIKSWLSVAARAESSRKYLDLERGSALPFTYAGRMQGIELEDGMDCDYWIGPNGDRVYHVHEAYDERSMTYVSGNPITRKKKPGIAVLFPRNNEQKWLQTVFKSFVANFKKAKRYLGTPNDGLGPLLNTVFHEILSEDRQLVETLREKMNQEHHVRISMEEGFEQRFLAKVALGLGFQIFGEKFLNSSYATSLRNAFWEKDFKERQAKGVIFKSRLRQEDCPSALKELFWPGAHTIWLIPSGQYLILGIFLFGSEFYAVVISDEPEVWRGSELTSGINGFIVVPQIDKFVGPISSSEFLAHQHGVELSDKLKPLDEIRQHLDQQVT
;
A
#
# COMPACT_ATOMS: atom_id res chain seq x y z
N MET A 1 31.81 -0.09 2.71
CA MET A 1 30.73 0.04 1.70
C MET A 1 29.95 1.33 1.97
N ILE A 2 29.38 1.99 0.97
CA ILE A 2 28.60 3.24 1.15
C ILE A 2 27.11 2.89 1.24
N CYS A 3 26.39 3.48 2.19
CA CYS A 3 24.93 3.37 2.27
C CYS A 3 24.25 4.37 1.32
N ILE A 4 23.44 3.89 0.38
CA ILE A 4 22.82 4.74 -0.64
C ILE A 4 21.88 5.81 -0.05
N TYR A 5 21.31 5.53 1.12
CA TYR A 5 20.34 6.38 1.80
C TYR A 5 20.96 7.47 2.68
N CYS A 6 22.10 7.23 3.34
CA CYS A 6 22.75 8.27 4.16
C CYS A 6 24.07 8.77 3.58
N ASN A 7 24.56 8.14 2.51
CA ASN A 7 25.85 8.41 1.88
C ASN A 7 27.05 8.26 2.82
N GLU A 8 26.92 7.48 3.90
CA GLU A 8 28.00 7.23 4.85
C GLU A 8 28.71 5.91 4.53
N GLN A 9 30.04 5.92 4.67
CA GLN A 9 30.84 4.70 4.65
C GLN A 9 30.62 3.91 5.95
N LYS A 10 30.35 2.61 5.81
CA LYS A 10 30.06 1.69 6.91
C LYS A 10 30.69 0.32 6.70
N GLU A 11 30.78 -0.45 7.77
CA GLU A 11 31.22 -1.85 7.71
C GLU A 11 30.15 -2.71 7.03
N GLU A 12 30.57 -3.73 6.27
CA GLU A 12 29.65 -4.61 5.53
C GLU A 12 28.59 -5.27 6.43
N LYS A 13 28.96 -5.64 7.66
CA LYS A 13 28.05 -6.25 8.64
C LYS A 13 26.91 -5.34 9.07
N GLU A 14 27.00 -4.03 8.83
CA GLU A 14 25.96 -3.06 9.19
C GLU A 14 24.85 -2.97 8.13
N PHE A 15 24.97 -3.68 7.02
CA PHE A 15 24.02 -3.64 5.93
C PHE A 15 22.95 -4.74 6.06
N SER A 16 21.80 -4.49 5.43
CA SER A 16 20.68 -5.43 5.35
C SER A 16 20.05 -5.39 3.96
N LEU A 17 19.28 -6.44 3.64
CA LEU A 17 18.46 -6.45 2.45
C LEU A 17 17.36 -5.39 2.59
N GLU A 18 17.32 -4.44 1.66
CA GLU A 18 16.27 -3.45 1.50
C GLU A 18 15.39 -3.81 0.30
N HIS A 19 14.08 -3.74 0.48
CA HIS A 19 13.11 -3.75 -0.60
C HIS A 19 12.84 -2.31 -1.02
N ILE A 20 13.36 -1.91 -2.18
CA ILE A 20 13.27 -0.53 -2.70
C ILE A 20 11.79 -0.15 -2.82
N PHE A 21 11.02 -1.02 -3.48
CA PHE A 21 9.57 -1.00 -3.41
C PHE A 21 9.11 -1.84 -2.19
N PRO A 22 8.25 -1.32 -1.29
CA PRO A 22 7.94 -1.99 -0.03
C PRO A 22 7.24 -3.34 -0.20
N ASP A 23 7.56 -4.28 0.69
CA ASP A 23 6.92 -5.61 0.74
C ASP A 23 5.41 -5.55 0.86
N ALA A 24 4.88 -4.59 1.62
CA ALA A 24 3.43 -4.43 1.81
C ALA A 24 2.68 -4.03 0.53
N LEU A 25 3.41 -3.58 -0.51
CA LEU A 25 2.91 -3.26 -1.85
C LEU A 25 3.34 -4.32 -2.89
N GLY A 26 3.93 -5.44 -2.47
CA GLY A 26 4.38 -6.51 -3.35
C GLY A 26 5.88 -6.52 -3.66
N GLY A 27 6.69 -5.68 -3.00
CA GLY A 27 8.15 -5.61 -3.22
C GLY A 27 8.90 -6.95 -3.10
N ALA A 28 8.43 -7.86 -2.25
CA ALA A 28 9.00 -9.18 -2.09
C ALA A 28 8.87 -10.05 -3.36
N LEU A 29 7.84 -9.83 -4.18
CA LEU A 29 7.57 -10.55 -5.43
C LEU A 29 8.44 -10.05 -6.59
N MET A 30 8.99 -8.85 -6.46
CA MET A 30 9.71 -8.19 -7.53
C MET A 30 11.13 -8.71 -7.68
N ASP A 31 11.71 -8.49 -8.87
CA ASP A 31 13.06 -8.90 -9.22
C ASP A 31 14.12 -8.45 -8.21
N ASP A 32 15.00 -9.38 -7.83
CA ASP A 32 16.05 -9.18 -6.82
C ASP A 32 17.15 -8.22 -7.29
N ASN A 33 17.37 -8.10 -8.60
CA ASN A 33 18.46 -7.29 -9.17
C ASN A 33 18.07 -5.83 -9.40
N ILE A 34 16.76 -5.53 -9.48
CA ILE A 34 16.26 -4.17 -9.74
C ILE A 34 15.58 -3.58 -8.50
N PHE A 35 14.77 -4.36 -7.79
CA PHE A 35 13.90 -3.85 -6.72
C PHE A 35 14.38 -4.18 -5.31
N LYS A 36 15.53 -4.85 -5.18
CA LYS A 36 16.14 -5.18 -3.89
C LYS A 36 17.61 -4.77 -3.89
N THR A 37 18.12 -4.43 -2.71
CA THR A 37 19.53 -4.04 -2.60
C THR A 37 20.10 -4.36 -1.23
N ARG A 38 21.40 -4.67 -1.17
CA ARG A 38 22.16 -4.81 0.09
C ARG A 38 22.98 -3.56 0.42
N GLN A 39 22.83 -2.47 -0.33
CA GLN A 39 23.58 -1.23 -0.11
C GLN A 39 22.86 -0.21 0.79
N VAL A 40 22.02 -0.70 1.71
CA VAL A 40 21.39 0.12 2.74
C VAL A 40 21.78 -0.39 4.13
N CYS A 41 22.25 0.51 4.99
CA CYS A 41 22.56 0.16 6.36
C CYS A 41 21.28 -0.13 7.17
N ARG A 42 21.37 -1.04 8.15
CA ARG A 42 20.24 -1.47 9.00
C ARG A 42 19.49 -0.31 9.63
N ARG A 43 20.21 0.75 10.04
CA ARG A 43 19.61 1.95 10.61
C ARG A 43 18.72 2.66 9.59
N CYS A 44 19.23 2.94 8.39
CA CYS A 44 18.46 3.61 7.34
C CYS A 44 17.27 2.76 6.89
N ASN A 45 17.47 1.46 6.67
CA ASN A 45 16.43 0.51 6.32
C ASN A 45 15.31 0.52 7.38
N SER A 46 15.66 0.36 8.66
CA SER A 46 14.67 0.36 9.76
C SER A 46 13.90 1.69 9.89
N ILE A 47 14.59 2.82 9.79
CA ILE A 47 13.95 4.15 9.88
C ILE A 47 13.06 4.39 8.65
N SER A 48 13.53 4.03 7.45
CA SER A 48 12.77 4.14 6.20
C SER A 48 11.49 3.33 6.26
N GLY A 49 11.59 2.04 6.60
CA GLY A 49 10.43 1.16 6.71
C GLY A 49 9.37 1.70 7.68
N ARG A 50 9.80 2.32 8.78
CA ARG A 50 8.87 2.87 9.79
C ARG A 50 8.26 4.21 9.39
N PHE A 51 9.08 5.17 8.92
CA PHE A 51 8.70 6.58 8.83
C PHE A 51 8.60 7.11 7.39
N VAL A 52 8.93 6.28 6.40
CA VAL A 52 8.78 6.61 4.97
C VAL A 52 7.75 5.68 4.37
N ASP A 53 8.04 4.37 4.37
CA ASP A 53 7.11 3.38 3.82
C ASP A 53 5.86 3.30 4.67
N GLY A 54 6.02 3.22 6.01
CA GLY A 54 4.91 3.18 6.95
C GLY A 54 3.94 4.36 6.78
N LEU A 55 4.46 5.58 6.65
CA LEU A 55 3.64 6.78 6.43
C LEU A 55 2.84 6.68 5.13
N PHE A 56 3.47 6.22 4.05
CA PHE A 56 2.80 6.06 2.78
C PHE A 56 1.75 4.94 2.79
N ILE A 57 2.13 3.73 3.22
CA ILE A 57 1.28 2.54 3.22
C ILE A 57 0.08 2.70 4.17
N LYS A 58 0.27 3.40 5.29
CA LYS A 58 -0.77 3.61 6.31
C LYS A 58 -1.46 4.96 6.21
N SER A 59 -1.25 5.72 5.14
CA SER A 59 -2.08 6.90 4.90
C SER A 59 -3.52 6.48 4.60
N TRP A 60 -4.48 7.35 4.92
CA TRP A 60 -5.89 7.09 4.63
C TRP A 60 -6.13 6.80 3.15
N LEU A 61 -5.53 7.59 2.26
CA LEU A 61 -5.64 7.42 0.81
C LEU A 61 -5.11 6.06 0.33
N SER A 62 -3.94 5.63 0.81
CA SER A 62 -3.36 4.34 0.41
C SER A 62 -4.19 3.16 0.91
N VAL A 63 -4.70 3.23 2.15
CA VAL A 63 -5.55 2.17 2.70
C VAL A 63 -6.88 2.08 1.95
N ALA A 64 -7.50 3.22 1.63
CA ALA A 64 -8.73 3.27 0.86
C ALA A 64 -8.56 2.70 -0.56
N ALA A 65 -7.54 3.17 -1.30
CA ALA A 65 -7.25 2.69 -2.65
C ALA A 65 -6.89 1.19 -2.67
N ARG A 66 -6.18 0.70 -1.65
CA ARG A 66 -5.91 -0.74 -1.49
C ARG A 66 -7.19 -1.55 -1.30
N ALA A 67 -8.11 -1.09 -0.47
CA ALA A 67 -9.39 -1.76 -0.23
C ALA A 67 -10.23 -1.86 -1.50
N GLU A 68 -10.27 -0.78 -2.29
CA GLU A 68 -10.99 -0.74 -3.57
C GLU A 68 -10.35 -1.68 -4.61
N SER A 69 -9.04 -1.54 -4.84
CA SER A 69 -8.31 -2.30 -5.85
C SER A 69 -8.29 -3.79 -5.62
N SER A 70 -8.25 -4.23 -4.35
CA SER A 70 -8.22 -5.65 -4.00
C SER A 70 -9.49 -6.40 -4.44
N ARG A 71 -10.60 -5.70 -4.69
CA ARG A 71 -11.84 -6.30 -5.21
C ARG A 71 -11.70 -6.77 -6.66
N LYS A 72 -10.74 -6.25 -7.42
CA LYS A 72 -10.48 -6.64 -8.82
C LYS A 72 -9.93 -8.06 -8.97
N TYR A 73 -9.45 -8.66 -7.87
CA TYR A 73 -8.95 -10.03 -7.81
C TYR A 73 -9.64 -10.82 -6.69
N LEU A 74 -10.92 -10.54 -6.47
CA LEU A 74 -11.74 -11.26 -5.50
C LEU A 74 -12.05 -12.67 -6.02
N ASP A 75 -11.67 -13.69 -5.26
CA ASP A 75 -12.06 -15.07 -5.44
C ASP A 75 -13.12 -15.41 -4.37
N LEU A 76 -14.39 -15.40 -4.77
CA LEU A 76 -15.50 -15.69 -3.87
C LEU A 76 -15.64 -17.18 -3.59
N GLU A 77 -15.19 -18.04 -4.51
CA GLU A 77 -15.28 -19.49 -4.35
C GLU A 77 -14.32 -19.99 -3.26
N ARG A 78 -13.07 -19.51 -3.29
CA ARG A 78 -12.09 -19.83 -2.26
C ARG A 78 -12.25 -18.93 -1.03
N GLY A 79 -12.85 -17.75 -1.19
CA GLY A 79 -12.94 -16.72 -0.17
C GLY A 79 -11.60 -16.01 0.02
N SER A 80 -11.39 -14.91 -0.70
CA SER A 80 -10.23 -14.03 -0.53
C SER A 80 -10.26 -13.27 0.81
N ALA A 81 -9.09 -13.04 1.41
CA ALA A 81 -8.97 -12.08 2.50
C ALA A 81 -8.71 -10.69 1.91
N LEU A 82 -9.69 -9.79 2.03
CA LEU A 82 -9.63 -8.44 1.51
C LEU A 82 -9.27 -7.42 2.61
N PRO A 83 -8.58 -6.32 2.27
CA PRO A 83 -8.43 -5.20 3.17
C PRO A 83 -9.79 -4.54 3.44
N PHE A 84 -9.97 -4.04 4.65
CA PHE A 84 -11.14 -3.20 4.98
C PHE A 84 -10.88 -1.75 4.62
N THR A 85 -11.96 -1.04 4.29
CA THR A 85 -11.92 0.41 4.08
C THR A 85 -11.96 1.10 5.43
N TYR A 86 -10.93 1.88 5.74
CA TYR A 86 -10.91 2.70 6.95
C TYR A 86 -11.78 3.94 6.76
N ALA A 87 -12.85 4.06 7.55
CA ALA A 87 -13.76 5.21 7.47
C ALA A 87 -13.25 6.39 8.30
N GLY A 88 -12.55 6.13 9.41
CA GLY A 88 -12.00 7.14 10.28
C GLY A 88 -12.18 6.81 11.75
N ARG A 89 -11.65 7.68 12.61
CA ARG A 89 -11.81 7.56 14.06
C ARG A 89 -13.16 8.11 14.48
N MET A 90 -13.96 7.31 15.17
CA MET A 90 -15.28 7.73 15.65
C MET A 90 -15.20 8.90 16.63
N GLN A 91 -16.19 9.77 16.58
CA GLN A 91 -16.37 10.89 17.50
C GLN A 91 -17.69 10.71 18.27
N GLY A 92 -17.73 11.14 19.53
CA GLY A 92 -18.94 11.08 20.35
C GLY A 92 -19.38 9.67 20.77
N ILE A 93 -18.42 8.74 20.87
CA ILE A 93 -18.61 7.45 21.52
C ILE A 93 -18.04 7.52 22.93
N GLU A 94 -18.83 7.12 23.92
CA GLU A 94 -18.40 7.03 25.31
C GLU A 94 -17.60 5.73 25.49
N LEU A 95 -16.32 5.88 25.80
CA LEU A 95 -15.38 4.78 26.04
C LEU A 95 -14.61 5.08 27.33
N GLU A 96 -13.90 4.08 27.85
CA GLU A 96 -12.97 4.29 28.96
C GLU A 96 -11.89 5.33 28.63
N ASP A 97 -11.42 6.04 29.65
CA ASP A 97 -10.40 7.07 29.50
C ASP A 97 -9.14 6.53 28.80
N GLY A 98 -8.70 7.25 27.77
CA GLY A 98 -7.54 6.87 26.98
C GLY A 98 -7.80 5.80 25.92
N MET A 99 -9.07 5.41 25.68
CA MET A 99 -9.46 4.57 24.55
C MET A 99 -10.04 5.40 23.40
N ASP A 100 -9.82 4.91 22.19
CA ASP A 100 -10.38 5.41 20.93
C ASP A 100 -11.07 4.26 20.19
N CYS A 101 -11.98 4.59 19.26
CA CYS A 101 -12.60 3.62 18.37
C CYS A 101 -12.42 4.02 16.91
N ASP A 102 -11.81 3.13 16.14
CA ASP A 102 -11.74 3.20 14.69
C ASP A 102 -12.97 2.56 14.06
N TYR A 103 -13.50 3.16 13.00
CA TYR A 103 -14.58 2.61 12.20
C TYR A 103 -14.07 2.12 10.84
N TRP A 104 -14.46 0.91 10.49
CA TRP A 104 -14.04 0.19 9.29
C TRP A 104 -15.24 -0.39 8.57
N ILE A 105 -15.13 -0.45 7.25
CA ILE A 105 -16.16 -0.99 6.37
C ILE A 105 -15.59 -2.21 5.64
N GLY A 106 -16.28 -3.34 5.78
CA GLY A 106 -15.94 -4.59 5.12
C GLY A 106 -16.25 -4.59 3.62
N PRO A 107 -15.77 -5.61 2.87
CA PRO A 107 -15.94 -5.70 1.43
C PRO A 107 -17.39 -5.63 0.94
N ASN A 108 -18.34 -6.12 1.74
CA ASN A 108 -19.76 -6.16 1.42
C ASN A 108 -20.58 -5.07 2.17
N GLY A 109 -19.89 -4.07 2.76
CA GLY A 109 -20.51 -3.04 3.58
C GLY A 109 -20.74 -3.46 5.04
N ASP A 110 -20.05 -4.52 5.49
CA ASP A 110 -20.01 -4.94 6.88
C ASP A 110 -19.40 -3.84 7.75
N ARG A 111 -19.74 -3.82 9.03
CA ARG A 111 -19.26 -2.78 9.94
C ARG A 111 -18.31 -3.38 10.94
N VAL A 112 -17.15 -2.76 11.11
CA VAL A 112 -16.20 -3.14 12.14
C VAL A 112 -15.81 -1.95 12.99
N TYR A 113 -15.94 -2.13 14.28
CA TYR A 113 -15.49 -1.20 15.30
C TYR A 113 -14.23 -1.76 15.93
N HIS A 114 -13.16 -0.98 15.95
CA HIS A 114 -11.90 -1.38 16.55
C HIS A 114 -11.55 -0.44 17.69
N VAL A 115 -11.77 -0.92 18.92
CA VAL A 115 -11.53 -0.18 20.16
C VAL A 115 -10.13 -0.48 20.66
N HIS A 116 -9.37 0.56 20.95
CA HIS A 116 -7.96 0.45 21.30
C HIS A 116 -7.47 1.68 22.07
N GLU A 117 -6.30 1.61 22.72
CA GLU A 117 -5.67 2.78 23.34
C GLU A 117 -5.51 3.93 22.34
N ALA A 118 -5.72 5.17 22.74
CA ALA A 118 -5.61 6.35 21.89
C ALA A 118 -4.24 6.44 21.18
N TYR A 119 -4.23 7.10 20.02
CA TYR A 119 -3.01 7.27 19.24
C TYR A 119 -2.02 8.18 19.95
N ASP A 120 -0.73 7.86 19.83
CA ASP A 120 0.33 8.80 20.14
C ASP A 120 0.40 9.91 19.06
N GLU A 121 0.76 11.13 19.45
CA GLU A 121 0.80 12.30 18.55
C GLU A 121 1.56 12.03 17.24
N ARG A 122 2.63 11.23 17.30
CA ARG A 122 3.50 10.93 16.15
C ARG A 122 2.88 9.94 15.17
N SER A 123 1.77 9.31 15.54
CA SER A 123 1.06 8.32 14.75
C SER A 123 -0.38 8.74 14.40
N MET A 124 -0.74 9.99 14.67
CA MET A 124 -2.09 10.51 14.41
C MET A 124 -2.51 10.43 12.95
N THR A 125 -1.56 10.51 12.01
CA THR A 125 -1.80 10.40 10.57
C THR A 125 -1.74 8.97 10.04
N TYR A 126 -1.42 7.99 10.91
CA TYR A 126 -1.32 6.59 10.54
C TYR A 126 -2.68 5.95 10.80
N VAL A 127 -3.25 5.33 9.77
CA VAL A 127 -4.42 4.49 9.93
C VAL A 127 -4.12 3.35 10.92
N SER A 128 -4.95 3.22 11.96
CA SER A 128 -4.76 2.35 13.13
C SER A 128 -3.64 2.75 14.10
N GLY A 129 -3.02 3.92 13.92
CA GLY A 129 -1.91 4.41 14.73
C GLY A 129 -0.61 3.62 14.57
N ASN A 130 0.26 3.71 15.58
CA ASN A 130 1.60 3.13 15.55
C ASN A 130 1.60 1.58 15.49
N PRO A 131 2.15 0.95 14.42
CA PRO A 131 2.13 -0.51 14.26
C PRO A 131 2.85 -1.29 15.36
N ILE A 132 3.87 -0.70 16.00
CA ILE A 132 4.62 -1.36 17.08
C ILE A 132 3.73 -1.47 18.32
N THR A 133 3.07 -0.37 18.68
CA THR A 133 2.15 -0.32 19.82
C THR A 133 0.98 -1.27 19.59
N ARG A 134 0.36 -1.23 18.40
CA ARG A 134 -0.76 -2.13 18.05
C ARG A 134 -0.40 -3.60 18.05
N LYS A 135 0.84 -3.96 17.73
CA LYS A 135 1.30 -5.36 17.83
C LYS A 135 1.36 -5.86 19.27
N LYS A 136 1.59 -4.98 20.25
CA LYS A 136 1.67 -5.30 21.68
C LYS A 136 0.32 -5.17 22.38
N LYS A 137 -0.47 -4.17 21.98
CA LYS A 137 -1.79 -3.84 22.53
C LYS A 137 -2.80 -3.73 21.39
N PRO A 138 -3.33 -4.87 20.93
CA PRO A 138 -4.10 -4.93 19.69
C PRO A 138 -5.58 -4.53 19.84
N GLY A 139 -6.09 -4.38 21.06
CA GLY A 139 -7.45 -3.93 21.32
C GLY A 139 -8.53 -4.99 21.04
N ILE A 140 -9.76 -4.52 20.88
CA ILE A 140 -10.97 -5.31 20.63
C ILE A 140 -11.56 -4.90 19.29
N ALA A 141 -11.76 -5.87 18.40
CA ALA A 141 -12.44 -5.67 17.13
C ALA A 141 -13.81 -6.37 17.18
N VAL A 142 -14.87 -5.65 16.84
CA VAL A 142 -16.25 -6.15 16.82
C VAL A 142 -16.79 -6.05 15.41
N LEU A 143 -17.15 -7.19 14.82
CA LEU A 143 -17.70 -7.28 13.47
C LEU A 143 -19.22 -7.42 13.51
N PHE A 144 -19.89 -6.63 12.67
CA PHE A 144 -21.32 -6.72 12.38
C PHE A 144 -21.49 -7.00 10.88
N PRO A 145 -21.71 -8.27 10.49
CA PRO A 145 -21.94 -8.65 9.10
C PRO A 145 -23.21 -7.98 8.56
N ARG A 146 -23.18 -7.60 7.28
CA ARG A 146 -24.34 -6.94 6.65
C ARG A 146 -25.42 -7.95 6.22
N ASN A 147 -25.02 -9.12 5.75
CA ASN A 147 -25.93 -10.17 5.29
C ASN A 147 -25.38 -11.56 5.65
N ASN A 148 -26.22 -12.58 5.42
CA ASN A 148 -25.90 -13.97 5.73
C ASN A 148 -25.59 -14.82 4.47
N GLU A 149 -25.19 -14.20 3.36
CA GLU A 149 -24.80 -14.94 2.16
C GLU A 149 -23.47 -15.65 2.41
N GLN A 150 -23.43 -16.97 2.16
CA GLN A 150 -22.37 -17.84 2.66
C GLN A 150 -20.99 -17.52 2.07
N LYS A 151 -20.90 -17.21 0.76
CA LYS A 151 -19.62 -16.89 0.10
C LYS A 151 -19.04 -15.56 0.61
N TRP A 152 -19.90 -14.56 0.80
CA TRP A 152 -19.53 -13.27 1.37
C TRP A 152 -19.14 -13.40 2.84
N LEU A 153 -19.86 -14.17 3.64
CA LEU A 153 -19.49 -14.41 5.04
C LEU A 153 -18.09 -15.02 5.15
N GLN A 154 -17.75 -16.00 4.31
CA GLN A 154 -16.41 -16.60 4.29
C GLN A 154 -15.33 -15.55 3.98
N THR A 155 -15.57 -14.72 2.97
CA THR A 155 -14.68 -13.61 2.57
C THR A 155 -14.52 -12.59 3.71
N VAL A 156 -15.62 -12.17 4.32
CA VAL A 156 -15.64 -11.18 5.42
C VAL A 156 -14.93 -11.71 6.65
N PHE A 157 -15.14 -12.96 7.03
CA PHE A 157 -14.48 -13.56 8.19
C PHE A 157 -12.98 -13.72 7.99
N LYS A 158 -12.55 -14.19 6.81
CA LYS A 158 -11.13 -14.26 6.46
C LYS A 158 -10.48 -12.88 6.46
N SER A 159 -11.18 -11.88 5.91
CA SER A 159 -10.76 -10.49 5.91
C SER A 159 -10.64 -9.94 7.35
N PHE A 160 -11.62 -10.21 8.20
CA PHE A 160 -11.61 -9.79 9.60
C PHE A 160 -10.45 -10.40 10.39
N VAL A 161 -10.20 -11.70 10.20
CA VAL A 161 -9.03 -12.38 10.77
C VAL A 161 -7.73 -11.77 10.27
N ALA A 162 -7.60 -11.51 8.96
CA ALA A 162 -6.38 -10.97 8.39
C ALA A 162 -6.05 -9.55 8.89
N ASN A 163 -7.06 -8.67 8.97
CA ASN A 163 -6.90 -7.29 9.42
C ASN A 163 -6.72 -7.18 10.94
N PHE A 164 -7.38 -8.02 11.73
CA PHE A 164 -7.40 -7.94 13.20
C PHE A 164 -6.84 -9.19 13.90
N LYS A 165 -5.84 -9.86 13.28
CA LYS A 165 -5.32 -11.17 13.72
C LYS A 165 -4.88 -11.27 15.17
N LYS A 166 -4.49 -10.14 15.78
CA LYS A 166 -4.01 -10.07 17.17
C LYS A 166 -5.07 -9.55 18.16
N ALA A 167 -6.13 -8.91 17.69
CA ALA A 167 -7.14 -8.31 18.56
C ALA A 167 -8.00 -9.40 19.21
N LYS A 168 -8.65 -9.08 20.34
CA LYS A 168 -9.83 -9.83 20.76
C LYS A 168 -10.90 -9.59 19.68
N ARG A 169 -11.42 -10.66 19.10
CA ARG A 169 -12.35 -10.62 17.94
C ARG A 169 -13.73 -11.05 18.38
N TYR A 170 -14.72 -10.16 18.31
CA TYR A 170 -16.11 -10.45 18.68
C TYR A 170 -17.06 -10.32 17.49
N LEU A 171 -18.12 -11.12 17.53
CA LEU A 171 -19.25 -11.00 16.63
C LEU A 171 -20.34 -10.18 17.33
N GLY A 172 -20.73 -9.07 16.72
CA GLY A 172 -21.70 -8.14 17.30
C GLY A 172 -23.15 -8.57 17.13
N THR A 173 -23.44 -9.51 16.22
CA THR A 173 -24.78 -10.06 15.94
C THR A 173 -25.00 -11.42 16.62
N PRO A 174 -26.26 -11.81 16.90
CA PRO A 174 -26.59 -13.15 17.39
C PRO A 174 -26.07 -14.27 16.46
N ASN A 175 -25.80 -15.43 17.06
CA ASN A 175 -25.09 -16.59 16.50
C ASN A 175 -25.95 -17.44 15.53
N ASP A 176 -27.09 -16.93 15.08
CA ASP A 176 -28.14 -17.77 14.53
C ASP A 176 -27.86 -18.08 13.04
N GLY A 177 -27.08 -19.13 12.78
CA GLY A 177 -26.93 -19.73 11.43
C GLY A 177 -25.53 -19.75 10.82
N LEU A 178 -24.47 -19.39 11.55
CA LEU A 178 -23.12 -19.20 10.98
C LEU A 178 -22.19 -20.43 11.13
N GLY A 179 -22.67 -21.53 11.72
CA GLY A 179 -22.00 -22.83 11.73
C GLY A 179 -20.66 -22.90 12.49
N PRO A 180 -19.88 -23.99 12.32
CA PRO A 180 -18.66 -24.26 13.09
C PRO A 180 -17.51 -23.25 12.89
N LEU A 181 -17.53 -22.48 11.78
CA LEU A 181 -16.51 -21.49 11.44
C LEU A 181 -16.39 -20.38 12.50
N LEU A 182 -17.48 -20.07 13.20
CA LEU A 182 -17.50 -19.01 14.20
C LEU A 182 -16.51 -19.22 15.34
N ASN A 183 -16.40 -20.45 15.85
CA ASN A 183 -15.54 -20.76 17.00
C ASN A 183 -14.04 -20.65 16.67
N THR A 184 -13.69 -20.60 15.37
CA THR A 184 -12.31 -20.40 14.91
C THR A 184 -11.96 -18.93 14.67
N VAL A 185 -12.98 -18.10 14.44
CA VAL A 185 -12.83 -16.69 14.07
C VAL A 185 -13.01 -15.78 15.28
N PHE A 186 -14.05 -16.03 16.06
CA PHE A 186 -14.48 -15.16 17.16
C PHE A 186 -14.17 -15.79 18.51
N HIS A 187 -13.82 -14.93 19.46
CA HIS A 187 -13.71 -15.28 20.86
C HIS A 187 -15.08 -15.13 21.52
N GLU A 188 -15.29 -15.85 22.62
CA GLU A 188 -16.45 -15.62 23.47
C GLU A 188 -16.40 -14.21 24.07
N ILE A 189 -17.55 -13.52 24.10
CA ILE A 189 -17.65 -12.18 24.69
C ILE A 189 -17.56 -12.31 26.21
N LEU A 190 -16.45 -11.84 26.77
CA LEU A 190 -16.21 -11.81 28.21
C LEU A 190 -17.18 -10.85 28.91
N SER A 191 -17.50 -11.11 30.17
CA SER A 191 -18.43 -10.29 30.96
C SER A 191 -18.03 -8.81 31.02
N GLU A 192 -16.73 -8.53 31.10
CA GLU A 192 -16.15 -7.18 31.11
C GLU A 192 -16.38 -6.42 29.79
N ASP A 193 -16.48 -7.13 28.67
CA ASP A 193 -16.58 -6.55 27.33
C ASP A 193 -18.04 -6.48 26.83
N ARG A 194 -19.02 -7.01 27.58
CA ARG A 194 -20.44 -7.09 27.15
C ARG A 194 -21.06 -5.71 26.92
N GLN A 195 -20.88 -4.81 27.88
CA GLN A 195 -21.41 -3.45 27.79
C GLN A 195 -20.85 -2.72 26.55
N LEU A 196 -19.55 -2.89 26.27
CA LEU A 196 -18.94 -2.31 25.09
C LEU A 196 -19.59 -2.83 23.80
N VAL A 197 -19.78 -4.14 23.66
CA VAL A 197 -20.39 -4.74 22.47
C VAL A 197 -21.84 -4.26 22.31
N GLU A 198 -22.59 -4.11 23.40
CA GLU A 198 -23.96 -3.58 23.40
C GLU A 198 -23.99 -2.11 22.95
N THR A 199 -23.12 -1.25 23.50
CA THR A 199 -22.98 0.14 23.07
C THR A 199 -22.68 0.23 21.57
N LEU A 200 -21.76 -0.59 21.06
CA LEU A 200 -21.43 -0.61 19.63
C LEU A 200 -22.59 -1.13 18.76
N ARG A 201 -23.36 -2.11 19.26
CA ARG A 201 -24.55 -2.62 18.58
C ARG A 201 -25.62 -1.55 18.44
N GLU A 202 -25.84 -0.72 19.46
CA GLU A 202 -26.78 0.41 19.40
C GLU A 202 -26.35 1.47 18.38
N LYS A 203 -25.02 1.68 18.24
CA LYS A 203 -24.45 2.62 17.28
C LYS A 203 -24.55 2.13 15.84
N MET A 204 -24.61 0.82 15.59
CA MET A 204 -24.57 0.22 14.25
C MET A 204 -25.54 0.82 13.23
N ASN A 205 -26.73 1.24 13.68
CA ASN A 205 -27.79 1.78 12.81
C ASN A 205 -27.86 3.32 12.83
N GLN A 206 -26.89 3.99 13.44
CA GLN A 206 -26.82 5.44 13.55
C GLN A 206 -25.82 6.02 12.55
N GLU A 207 -25.98 7.32 12.26
CA GLU A 207 -24.97 8.06 11.51
C GLU A 207 -23.68 8.17 12.34
N HIS A 208 -22.53 8.08 11.66
CA HIS A 208 -21.22 8.12 12.29
C HIS A 208 -20.47 9.39 11.91
N HIS A 209 -20.15 10.19 12.92
CA HIS A 209 -19.21 11.29 12.77
C HIS A 209 -17.81 10.71 12.97
N VAL A 210 -16.98 10.77 11.93
CA VAL A 210 -15.62 10.24 11.94
C VAL A 210 -14.60 11.34 11.63
N ARG A 211 -13.39 11.20 12.17
CA ARG A 211 -12.25 12.07 11.89
C ARG A 211 -11.17 11.30 11.15
N ILE A 212 -10.68 11.89 10.07
CA ILE A 212 -9.52 11.42 9.32
C ILE A 212 -8.39 12.44 9.50
N SER A 213 -7.17 11.95 9.58
CA SER A 213 -5.97 12.79 9.65
C SER A 213 -4.96 12.29 8.63
N MET A 214 -4.33 13.22 7.90
CA MET A 214 -3.38 12.93 6.84
C MET A 214 -2.22 13.92 6.89
N GLU A 215 -1.04 13.46 6.48
CA GLU A 215 0.14 14.30 6.34
C GLU A 215 0.21 14.89 4.92
N GLU A 216 0.58 16.16 4.81
CA GLU A 216 0.79 16.81 3.52
C GLU A 216 2.03 16.24 2.83
N GLY A 217 1.90 15.89 1.54
CA GLY A 217 2.98 15.27 0.77
C GLY A 217 3.45 13.92 1.34
N PHE A 218 2.55 13.15 1.96
CA PHE A 218 2.82 11.82 2.56
C PHE A 218 3.54 10.85 1.60
N GLU A 219 3.40 11.05 0.29
CA GLU A 219 3.98 10.24 -0.77
C GLU A 219 5.43 10.62 -1.12
N GLN A 220 5.86 11.85 -0.89
CA GLN A 220 7.08 12.37 -1.53
C GLN A 220 8.35 11.70 -1.02
N ARG A 221 8.43 11.40 0.29
CA ARG A 221 9.57 10.66 0.85
C ARG A 221 9.62 9.24 0.31
N PHE A 222 8.46 8.60 0.14
CA PHE A 222 8.34 7.29 -0.47
C PHE A 222 8.80 7.33 -1.93
N LEU A 223 8.35 8.31 -2.72
CA LEU A 223 8.78 8.48 -4.11
C LEU A 223 10.29 8.72 -4.21
N ALA A 224 10.84 9.59 -3.37
CA ALA A 224 12.28 9.84 -3.32
C ALA A 224 13.08 8.58 -2.94
N LYS A 225 12.58 7.77 -1.99
CA LYS A 225 13.17 6.47 -1.63
C LYS A 225 13.25 5.54 -2.84
N VAL A 226 12.13 5.35 -3.54
CA VAL A 226 12.05 4.43 -4.67
C VAL A 226 12.93 4.92 -5.82
N ALA A 227 12.89 6.22 -6.15
CA ALA A 227 13.74 6.82 -7.17
C ALA A 227 15.24 6.67 -6.86
N LEU A 228 15.65 6.95 -5.61
CA LEU A 228 17.03 6.82 -5.17
C LEU A 228 17.51 5.35 -5.21
N GLY A 229 16.66 4.42 -4.78
CA GLY A 229 16.96 2.98 -4.83
C GLY A 229 17.09 2.46 -6.25
N LEU A 230 16.11 2.76 -7.11
CA LEU A 230 16.10 2.32 -8.51
C LEU A 230 17.22 2.96 -9.32
N GLY A 231 17.44 4.27 -9.17
CA GLY A 231 18.55 4.95 -9.84
C GLY A 231 19.89 4.29 -9.51
N PHE A 232 20.11 3.91 -8.25
CA PHE A 232 21.31 3.19 -7.86
C PHE A 232 21.37 1.76 -8.43
N GLN A 233 20.27 0.99 -8.40
CA GLN A 233 20.28 -0.38 -8.95
C GLN A 233 20.54 -0.39 -10.46
N ILE A 234 20.00 0.58 -11.20
CA ILE A 234 20.12 0.62 -12.66
C ILE A 234 21.46 1.23 -13.11
N PHE A 235 21.94 2.28 -12.45
CA PHE A 235 23.09 3.08 -12.92
C PHE A 235 24.32 3.04 -12.00
N GLY A 236 24.21 2.37 -10.85
CA GLY A 236 25.30 2.17 -9.91
C GLY A 236 25.85 3.46 -9.30
N GLU A 237 27.16 3.46 -9.04
CA GLU A 237 27.87 4.57 -8.38
C GLU A 237 27.84 5.87 -9.18
N LYS A 238 27.74 5.78 -10.51
CA LYS A 238 27.64 6.97 -11.38
C LYS A 238 26.44 7.83 -10.99
N PHE A 239 25.30 7.19 -10.73
CA PHE A 239 24.12 7.88 -10.23
C PHE A 239 24.30 8.35 -8.79
N LEU A 240 24.88 7.53 -7.92
CA LEU A 240 25.04 7.90 -6.51
C LEU A 240 25.84 9.20 -6.32
N ASN A 241 26.80 9.44 -7.21
CA ASN A 241 27.67 10.62 -7.25
C ASN A 241 27.05 11.82 -7.98
N SER A 242 25.86 11.69 -8.55
CA SER A 242 25.18 12.76 -9.27
C SER A 242 24.61 13.81 -8.31
N SER A 243 24.45 15.02 -8.82
CA SER A 243 23.83 16.12 -8.07
C SER A 243 22.37 15.81 -7.73
N TYR A 244 21.63 15.22 -8.68
CA TYR A 244 20.23 14.87 -8.50
C TYR A 244 20.01 13.77 -7.45
N ALA A 245 20.90 12.78 -7.37
CA ALA A 245 20.83 11.76 -6.31
C ALA A 245 21.00 12.38 -4.91
N THR A 246 21.78 13.45 -4.80
CA THR A 246 21.90 14.21 -3.55
C THR A 246 20.59 14.92 -3.20
N SER A 247 19.93 15.55 -4.16
CA SER A 247 18.61 16.16 -3.99
C SER A 247 17.56 15.14 -3.55
N LEU A 248 17.52 13.97 -4.20
CA LEU A 248 16.64 12.85 -3.83
C LEU A 248 16.88 12.39 -2.38
N ARG A 249 18.15 12.24 -1.98
CA ARG A 249 18.51 11.83 -0.63
C ARG A 249 18.10 12.86 0.42
N ASN A 250 18.24 14.14 0.12
CA ASN A 250 17.82 15.23 0.99
C ASN A 250 16.29 15.25 1.13
N ALA A 251 15.55 15.11 0.02
CA ALA A 251 14.09 15.06 0.04
C ALA A 251 13.54 13.83 0.77
N PHE A 252 14.21 12.68 0.65
CA PHE A 252 13.88 11.44 1.33
C PHE A 252 13.92 11.56 2.87
N TRP A 253 14.88 12.31 3.42
CA TRP A 253 15.00 12.50 4.87
C TRP A 253 14.26 13.72 5.42
N GLU A 254 13.93 14.70 4.58
CA GLU A 254 13.24 15.93 4.99
C GLU A 254 11.79 15.65 5.40
N LYS A 255 11.44 15.99 6.65
CA LYS A 255 10.11 15.74 7.20
C LYS A 255 9.16 16.89 6.92
N ASP A 256 9.66 18.12 6.95
CA ASP A 256 8.82 19.28 6.68
C ASP A 256 8.50 19.35 5.18
N PHE A 257 7.20 19.49 4.86
CA PHE A 257 6.75 19.50 3.48
C PHE A 257 7.32 20.68 2.69
N LYS A 258 7.38 21.88 3.28
CA LYS A 258 7.86 23.10 2.60
C LYS A 258 9.36 23.04 2.38
N GLU A 259 10.11 22.61 3.39
CA GLU A 259 11.55 22.38 3.26
C GLU A 259 11.87 21.28 2.24
N ARG A 260 11.00 20.28 2.11
CA ARG A 260 11.16 19.22 1.11
C ARG A 260 10.97 19.74 -0.31
N GLN A 261 9.99 20.61 -0.54
CA GLN A 261 9.79 21.27 -1.84
C GLN A 261 11.02 22.09 -2.25
N ALA A 262 11.71 22.69 -1.28
CA ALA A 262 12.93 23.47 -1.54
C ALA A 262 14.16 22.61 -1.93
N LYS A 263 14.10 21.27 -1.87
CA LYS A 263 15.25 20.39 -2.22
C LYS A 263 15.44 20.19 -3.72
N GLY A 264 14.64 20.83 -4.58
CA GLY A 264 14.82 20.79 -6.05
C GLY A 264 14.44 19.46 -6.72
N VAL A 265 13.74 18.56 -6.00
CA VAL A 265 13.23 17.32 -6.57
C VAL A 265 11.88 17.57 -7.22
N ILE A 266 11.72 17.10 -8.46
CA ILE A 266 10.48 17.26 -9.22
C ILE A 266 9.57 16.08 -8.90
N PHE A 267 8.46 16.37 -8.23
CA PHE A 267 7.40 15.42 -7.92
C PHE A 267 6.14 15.75 -8.73
N LYS A 268 5.38 14.71 -9.04
CA LYS A 268 3.96 14.80 -9.33
C LYS A 268 3.20 14.05 -8.23
N SER A 269 2.49 14.81 -7.41
CA SER A 269 1.58 14.27 -6.41
C SER A 269 0.42 13.50 -7.05
N ARG A 270 -0.33 12.80 -6.20
CA ARG A 270 -1.44 11.91 -6.57
C ARG A 270 -2.37 12.52 -7.62
N LEU A 271 -2.53 11.83 -8.74
CA LEU A 271 -3.61 12.01 -9.70
C LEU A 271 -4.43 10.73 -9.77
N ARG A 272 -5.76 10.84 -9.85
CA ARG A 272 -6.57 9.67 -10.15
C ARG A 272 -6.50 9.35 -11.65
N GLN A 273 -6.77 8.10 -12.01
CA GLN A 273 -6.75 7.64 -13.40
C GLN A 273 -7.61 8.54 -14.30
N GLU A 274 -8.80 8.94 -13.84
CA GLU A 274 -9.71 9.81 -14.57
C GLU A 274 -9.10 11.20 -14.91
N ASP A 275 -8.20 11.69 -14.05
CA ASP A 275 -7.55 13.00 -14.17
C ASP A 275 -6.22 12.93 -14.93
N CYS A 276 -5.73 11.73 -15.25
CA CYS A 276 -4.47 11.56 -15.97
C CYS A 276 -4.62 11.97 -17.46
N PRO A 277 -3.56 12.47 -18.10
CA PRO A 277 -3.51 12.58 -19.57
C PRO A 277 -3.80 11.22 -20.24
N SER A 278 -4.48 11.24 -21.39
CA SER A 278 -4.89 10.01 -22.11
C SER A 278 -3.75 9.01 -22.30
N ALA A 279 -2.57 9.49 -22.72
CA ALA A 279 -1.39 8.65 -22.92
C ALA A 279 -0.92 7.90 -21.65
N LEU A 280 -1.14 8.45 -20.44
CA LEU A 280 -0.78 7.78 -19.19
C LEU A 280 -1.90 6.85 -18.70
N LYS A 281 -3.17 7.09 -19.06
CA LYS A 281 -4.28 6.21 -18.68
C LYS A 281 -4.10 4.80 -19.24
N GLU A 282 -3.49 4.69 -20.41
CA GLU A 282 -3.21 3.43 -21.09
C GLU A 282 -2.08 2.62 -20.43
N LEU A 283 -1.39 3.14 -19.40
CA LEU A 283 -0.31 2.44 -18.67
C LEU A 283 -0.78 1.82 -17.35
N PHE A 284 -2.07 1.95 -17.03
CA PHE A 284 -2.68 1.32 -15.87
C PHE A 284 -2.97 -0.16 -16.13
N TRP A 285 -2.83 -0.97 -15.09
CA TRP A 285 -3.35 -2.33 -15.07
C TRP A 285 -4.38 -2.46 -13.95
N PRO A 286 -5.62 -2.90 -14.22
CA PRO A 286 -6.69 -2.96 -13.22
C PRO A 286 -6.28 -3.72 -11.95
N GLY A 287 -6.39 -3.06 -10.80
CA GLY A 287 -6.09 -3.59 -9.48
C GLY A 287 -4.62 -3.91 -9.18
N ALA A 288 -3.69 -3.60 -10.09
CA ALA A 288 -2.26 -3.86 -9.93
C ALA A 288 -1.46 -2.58 -9.68
N HIS A 289 -0.19 -2.73 -9.35
CA HIS A 289 0.77 -1.64 -9.41
C HIS A 289 1.55 -1.74 -10.73
N THR A 290 1.67 -0.64 -11.47
CA THR A 290 2.59 -0.56 -12.62
C THR A 290 3.65 0.51 -12.36
N ILE A 291 4.89 0.22 -12.72
CA ILE A 291 6.06 1.07 -12.46
C ILE A 291 6.78 1.27 -13.78
N TRP A 292 6.92 2.51 -14.22
CA TRP A 292 7.43 2.87 -15.54
C TRP A 292 8.61 3.81 -15.45
N LEU A 293 9.66 3.49 -16.20
CA LEU A 293 10.78 4.36 -16.49
C LEU A 293 10.48 5.09 -17.80
N ILE A 294 10.36 6.41 -17.73
CA ILE A 294 9.90 7.28 -18.82
C ILE A 294 11.01 8.28 -19.14
N PRO A 295 11.87 8.00 -20.14
CA PRO A 295 12.79 8.99 -20.68
C PRO A 295 12.01 10.14 -21.34
N SER A 296 12.28 11.38 -20.93
CA SER A 296 11.63 12.58 -21.49
C SER A 296 12.59 13.76 -21.52
N GLY A 297 13.13 14.06 -22.71
CA GLY A 297 14.12 15.11 -22.89
C GLY A 297 15.41 14.84 -22.11
N GLN A 298 15.68 15.68 -21.10
CA GLN A 298 16.80 15.51 -20.18
C GLN A 298 16.46 14.69 -18.93
N TYR A 299 15.17 14.44 -18.69
CA TYR A 299 14.70 13.77 -17.48
C TYR A 299 14.51 12.28 -17.71
N LEU A 300 14.89 11.49 -16.71
CA LEU A 300 14.36 10.15 -16.50
C LEU A 300 13.31 10.22 -15.42
N ILE A 301 12.05 9.93 -15.76
CA ILE A 301 10.91 10.00 -14.85
C ILE A 301 10.54 8.58 -14.41
N LEU A 302 10.29 8.40 -13.12
CA LEU A 302 9.64 7.23 -12.57
C LEU A 302 8.15 7.52 -12.43
N GLY A 303 7.33 6.90 -13.27
CA GLY A 303 5.87 6.88 -13.13
C GLY A 303 5.45 5.65 -12.33
N ILE A 304 4.70 5.85 -11.25
CA ILE A 304 4.18 4.76 -10.42
C ILE A 304 2.67 4.85 -10.41
N PHE A 305 2.02 3.82 -10.91
CA PHE A 305 0.59 3.63 -10.83
C PHE A 305 0.32 2.63 -9.72
N LEU A 306 -0.39 3.03 -8.69
CA LEU A 306 -0.71 2.19 -7.55
C LEU A 306 -2.18 1.85 -7.53
N PHE A 307 -2.48 0.62 -7.10
CA PHE A 307 -3.84 0.15 -6.87
C PHE A 307 -4.72 0.19 -8.15
N GLY A 308 -4.09 0.27 -9.33
CA GLY A 308 -4.77 0.37 -10.61
C GLY A 308 -5.57 1.65 -10.83
N SER A 309 -5.44 2.66 -9.97
CA SER A 309 -6.25 3.90 -10.06
C SER A 309 -5.49 5.17 -9.69
N GLU A 310 -4.33 5.07 -9.05
CA GLU A 310 -3.59 6.23 -8.54
C GLU A 310 -2.26 6.40 -9.28
N PHE A 311 -2.00 7.58 -9.84
CA PHE A 311 -0.74 7.92 -10.47
C PHE A 311 0.09 8.86 -9.61
N TYR A 312 1.38 8.55 -9.54
CA TYR A 312 2.42 9.34 -8.91
C TYR A 312 3.62 9.41 -9.86
N ALA A 313 4.39 10.50 -9.80
CA ALA A 313 5.66 10.55 -10.50
C ALA A 313 6.76 11.26 -9.72
N VAL A 314 7.99 10.90 -10.00
CA VAL A 314 9.19 11.55 -9.50
C VAL A 314 10.30 11.44 -10.53
N VAL A 315 11.12 12.48 -10.68
CA VAL A 315 12.31 12.39 -11.52
C VAL A 315 13.37 11.56 -10.79
N ILE A 316 13.95 10.59 -11.50
CA ILE A 316 15.13 9.84 -11.02
C ILE A 316 16.38 10.69 -11.24
N SER A 317 16.54 11.27 -12.43
CA SER A 317 17.71 12.09 -12.76
C SER A 317 17.37 13.07 -13.90
N ASP A 318 17.97 14.26 -13.85
CA ASP A 318 17.97 15.26 -14.91
C ASP A 318 19.34 15.39 -15.61
N GLU A 319 20.25 14.44 -15.36
CA GLU A 319 21.63 14.37 -15.87
C GLU A 319 21.71 13.25 -16.92
N PRO A 320 21.50 13.52 -18.23
CA PRO A 320 21.35 12.47 -19.25
C PRO A 320 22.54 11.55 -19.39
N GLU A 321 23.75 12.06 -19.15
CA GLU A 321 24.97 11.28 -19.11
C GLU A 321 24.91 10.17 -18.05
N VAL A 322 24.17 10.33 -16.96
CA VAL A 322 24.05 9.32 -15.90
C VAL A 322 23.22 8.13 -16.35
N TRP A 323 22.08 8.40 -17.01
CA TRP A 323 21.07 7.37 -17.26
C TRP A 323 20.99 6.88 -18.70
N ARG A 324 21.43 7.67 -19.69
CA ARG A 324 21.40 7.23 -21.10
C ARG A 324 22.36 6.07 -21.32
N GLY A 325 21.92 5.13 -22.18
CA GLY A 325 22.70 3.95 -22.56
C GLY A 325 22.33 2.67 -21.81
N SER A 326 21.46 2.74 -20.79
CA SER A 326 20.84 1.55 -20.20
C SER A 326 19.71 1.04 -21.08
N GLU A 327 19.65 -0.28 -21.30
CA GLU A 327 18.59 -0.95 -22.05
C GLU A 327 17.19 -0.61 -21.48
N LEU A 328 17.06 -0.60 -20.15
CA LEU A 328 15.82 -0.23 -19.45
C LEU A 328 15.36 1.21 -19.74
N THR A 329 16.25 2.08 -20.21
CA THR A 329 15.97 3.49 -20.53
C THR A 329 16.06 3.83 -22.02
N SER A 330 16.25 2.82 -22.87
CA SER A 330 16.28 2.99 -24.34
C SER A 330 14.92 3.35 -24.94
N GLY A 331 13.85 3.16 -24.15
CA GLY A 331 12.48 3.58 -24.41
C GLY A 331 11.70 3.63 -23.10
N ILE A 332 10.37 3.63 -23.19
CA ILE A 332 9.52 3.51 -21.99
C ILE A 332 9.39 2.03 -21.65
N ASN A 333 9.91 1.65 -20.49
CA ASN A 333 9.85 0.28 -19.99
C ASN A 333 9.23 0.26 -18.59
N GLY A 334 8.53 -0.81 -18.27
CA GLY A 334 7.87 -0.93 -16.99
C GLY A 334 7.77 -2.34 -16.45
N PHE A 335 7.14 -2.39 -15.29
CA PHE A 335 6.94 -3.58 -14.48
C PHE A 335 5.52 -3.56 -13.93
N ILE A 336 4.94 -4.74 -13.75
CA ILE A 336 3.62 -4.93 -13.19
C ILE A 336 3.78 -5.85 -11.97
N VAL A 337 3.18 -5.46 -10.85
CA VAL A 337 3.07 -6.34 -9.68
C VAL A 337 1.60 -6.40 -9.26
N VAL A 338 1.12 -7.63 -9.08
CA VAL A 338 -0.24 -7.95 -8.66
C VAL A 338 -0.16 -8.72 -7.34
N PRO A 339 -0.07 -8.03 -6.19
CA PRO A 339 0.13 -8.69 -4.90
C PRO A 339 -1.00 -9.65 -4.51
N GLN A 340 -2.20 -9.47 -5.06
CA GLN A 340 -3.39 -10.27 -4.73
C GLN A 340 -3.31 -11.70 -5.26
N ILE A 341 -2.50 -11.94 -6.29
CA ILE A 341 -2.31 -13.24 -6.95
C ILE A 341 -0.84 -13.64 -7.03
N ASP A 342 0.02 -12.99 -6.23
CA ASP A 342 1.46 -13.23 -6.15
C ASP A 342 2.16 -13.23 -7.52
N LYS A 343 1.83 -12.25 -8.38
CA LYS A 343 2.43 -12.11 -9.71
C LYS A 343 3.29 -10.86 -9.84
N PHE A 344 4.38 -11.02 -10.57
CA PHE A 344 5.26 -9.96 -11.03
C PHE A 344 5.61 -10.20 -12.49
N VAL A 345 5.56 -9.15 -13.31
CA VAL A 345 5.87 -9.19 -14.74
C VAL A 345 6.76 -8.00 -15.09
N GLY A 346 7.87 -8.27 -15.76
CA GLY A 346 8.72 -7.24 -16.34
C GLY A 346 10.16 -7.71 -16.54
N PRO A 347 11.01 -6.90 -17.19
CA PRO A 347 10.63 -5.66 -17.85
C PRO A 347 9.74 -5.91 -19.09
N ILE A 348 8.85 -4.95 -19.37
CA ILE A 348 8.00 -4.90 -20.56
C ILE A 348 8.06 -3.51 -21.18
N SER A 349 8.17 -3.43 -22.50
CA SER A 349 8.13 -2.13 -23.19
C SER A 349 6.71 -1.57 -23.22
N SER A 350 6.56 -0.25 -23.25
CA SER A 350 5.22 0.35 -23.40
C SER A 350 4.56 -0.09 -24.70
N SER A 351 5.32 -0.29 -25.77
CA SER A 351 4.80 -0.77 -27.06
C SER A 351 4.19 -2.17 -26.94
N GLU A 352 4.89 -3.12 -26.32
CA GLU A 352 4.38 -4.48 -26.07
C GLU A 352 3.14 -4.45 -25.16
N PHE A 353 3.18 -3.64 -24.09
CA PHE A 353 2.07 -3.49 -23.15
C PHE A 353 0.81 -2.94 -23.83
N LEU A 354 0.95 -1.86 -24.61
CA LEU A 354 -0.17 -1.22 -25.30
C LEU A 354 -0.73 -2.09 -26.42
N ALA A 355 0.13 -2.77 -27.19
CA ALA A 355 -0.30 -3.70 -28.23
C ALA A 355 -1.16 -4.83 -27.64
N HIS A 356 -0.80 -5.32 -26.45
CA HIS A 356 -1.58 -6.31 -25.72
C HIS A 356 -2.90 -5.74 -25.17
N GLN A 357 -2.88 -4.58 -24.50
CA GLN A 357 -4.10 -3.94 -23.97
C GLN A 357 -5.16 -3.67 -25.06
N HIS A 358 -4.72 -3.32 -26.27
CA HIS A 358 -5.62 -3.06 -27.40
C HIS A 358 -5.91 -4.30 -28.27
N GLY A 359 -5.41 -5.48 -27.90
CA GLY A 359 -5.65 -6.72 -28.63
C GLY A 359 -4.99 -6.78 -30.01
N VAL A 360 -4.00 -5.92 -30.28
CA VAL A 360 -3.24 -5.90 -31.54
C VAL A 360 -2.26 -7.06 -31.60
N GLU A 361 -1.52 -7.28 -30.50
CA GLU A 361 -0.59 -8.39 -30.35
C GLU A 361 -0.57 -8.87 -28.90
N LEU A 362 -0.83 -10.15 -28.68
CA LEU A 362 -0.93 -10.69 -27.32
C LEU A 362 0.45 -11.07 -26.76
N SER A 363 0.92 -10.34 -25.76
CA SER A 363 2.14 -10.68 -25.00
C SER A 363 1.97 -11.97 -24.19
N ASP A 364 2.89 -12.93 -24.37
CA ASP A 364 2.96 -14.15 -23.55
C ASP A 364 3.22 -13.88 -22.07
N LYS A 365 3.81 -12.72 -21.75
CA LYS A 365 4.04 -12.29 -20.36
C LYS A 365 2.74 -11.85 -19.68
N LEU A 366 1.79 -11.28 -20.44
CA LEU A 366 0.57 -10.67 -19.90
C LEU A 366 -0.66 -11.57 -20.01
N LYS A 367 -0.72 -12.48 -21.00
CA LYS A 367 -1.80 -13.48 -21.14
C LYS A 367 -2.18 -14.18 -19.83
N PRO A 368 -1.24 -14.67 -19.00
CA PRO A 368 -1.60 -15.35 -17.75
C PRO A 368 -2.34 -14.44 -16.76
N LEU A 369 -2.10 -13.12 -16.79
CA LEU A 369 -2.82 -12.18 -15.93
C LEU A 369 -4.26 -11.97 -16.41
N ASP A 370 -4.47 -11.91 -17.72
CA ASP A 370 -5.82 -11.80 -18.31
C ASP A 370 -6.66 -13.04 -18.03
N GLU A 371 -6.09 -14.24 -18.19
CA GLU A 371 -6.79 -15.50 -17.92
C GLU A 371 -7.29 -15.57 -16.48
N ILE A 372 -6.45 -15.17 -15.52
CA ILE A 372 -6.83 -15.09 -14.11
C ILE A 372 -7.96 -14.09 -13.91
N ARG A 373 -7.88 -12.90 -14.50
CA ARG A 373 -8.92 -11.86 -14.36
C ARG A 373 -10.25 -12.30 -14.96
N GLN A 374 -10.23 -12.87 -16.16
CA GLN A 374 -11.42 -13.38 -16.82
C GLN A 374 -12.11 -14.47 -15.99
N HIS A 375 -11.32 -15.36 -15.37
CA HIS A 375 -11.86 -16.37 -14.46
C HIS A 375 -12.50 -15.76 -13.20
N LEU A 376 -11.89 -14.73 -12.60
CA LEU A 376 -12.41 -14.09 -11.39
C LEU A 376 -13.65 -13.22 -11.66
N ASP A 377 -13.68 -12.49 -12.78
CA ASP A 377 -14.81 -11.64 -13.16
C ASP A 377 -16.11 -12.44 -13.35
N GLN A 378 -16.00 -13.71 -13.79
CA GLN A 378 -17.14 -14.64 -13.89
C GLN A 378 -17.76 -15.02 -12.53
N GLN A 379 -17.06 -14.81 -11.41
CA GLN A 379 -17.55 -15.17 -10.07
C GLN A 379 -18.38 -14.09 -9.39
N VAL A 380 -18.26 -12.83 -9.84
CA VAL A 380 -18.87 -11.64 -9.20
C VAL A 380 -20.15 -11.19 -9.91
N THR A 381 -20.40 -11.71 -11.12
CA THR A 381 -21.63 -11.50 -11.92
C THR A 381 -22.70 -12.50 -11.48
#